data_AF-A0A820TWS0-F1
#
_entry.id   AF-A0A820TWS0-F1
#
_cell.length_a   1.000
_cell.length_b   1.000
_cell.length_c   1.000
_cell.angle_alpha   90.00
_cell.angle_beta   90.00
_cell.angle_gamma   90.00
#
_symmetry.space_group_name_H-M   'P 1'
#
loop_
_entity.id
_entity.type
_entity.pdbx_description
1 polymer ?
#
loop_
_entity_poly.entity_id
_entity_poly.type
_entity_poly.pdbx_seq_one_letter_code
_entity_poly.pdbx_strand_id
1 'polypeptide(L)'
;MVQSRAICRYLELKYKGKGAELIPTKDGKSQDLFEQVASTETSYFDPYASDVYKFFLSKQPYLGGQDFILADLFHLPPGAWLVKIGEGHLFESRPHVKQWWDKIAGRVSWKLFKPSNKTKILV
;
A
#
# COMPACT_ATOMS: atom_id res chain seq x y z
N MET A 1 5.56 -19.58 -7.93
CA MET A 1 4.77 -18.41 -8.39
C MET A 1 5.60 -17.17 -8.05
N VAL A 2 6.12 -16.44 -9.04
CA VAL A 2 7.23 -15.47 -8.88
C VAL A 2 6.81 -13.99 -8.86
N GLN A 3 5.52 -13.66 -8.75
CA GLN A 3 5.03 -12.29 -8.63
C GLN A 3 4.36 -12.08 -7.27
N SER A 4 4.91 -11.20 -6.42
CA SER A 4 4.40 -10.92 -5.07
C SER A 4 2.92 -10.54 -5.06
N ARG A 5 2.47 -9.75 -6.05
CA ARG A 5 1.08 -9.33 -6.21
C ARG A 5 0.13 -10.49 -6.50
N ALA A 6 0.53 -11.43 -7.37
CA ALA A 6 -0.25 -12.63 -7.62
C ALA A 6 -0.37 -13.53 -6.38
N ILE A 7 0.71 -13.62 -5.58
CA ILE A 7 0.67 -14.32 -4.28
C ILE A 7 -0.30 -13.62 -3.33
N CYS A 8 -0.24 -12.31 -3.21
CA CYS A 8 -1.16 -11.54 -2.37
C CYS A 8 -2.63 -11.74 -2.78
N ARG A 9 -2.94 -11.66 -4.09
CA ARG A 9 -4.29 -11.92 -4.60
C ARG A 9 -4.75 -13.36 -4.30
N TYR A 10 -3.87 -14.34 -4.47
CA TYR A 10 -4.17 -15.74 -4.12
C TYR A 10 -4.48 -15.90 -2.63
N LEU A 11 -3.72 -15.24 -1.75
CA LEU A 11 -3.94 -15.29 -0.30
C LEU A 11 -5.28 -14.65 0.08
N GLU A 12 -5.62 -13.49 -0.48
CA GLU A 12 -6.94 -12.85 -0.27
C GLU A 12 -8.09 -13.78 -0.66
N LEU A 13 -7.99 -14.46 -1.80
CA LEU A 13 -9.00 -15.41 -2.24
C LEU A 13 -9.07 -16.65 -1.33
N LYS A 14 -7.92 -17.21 -0.97
CA LYS A 14 -7.83 -18.42 -0.14
C LYS A 14 -8.38 -18.21 1.28
N TYR A 15 -8.22 -17.00 1.81
CA TYR A 15 -8.63 -16.65 3.17
C TYR A 15 -9.80 -15.66 3.20
N LYS A 16 -10.59 -15.59 2.12
CA LYS A 16 -11.75 -14.69 2.02
C LYS A 16 -12.68 -14.88 3.23
N GLY A 17 -13.03 -13.76 3.89
CA GLY A 17 -13.90 -13.73 5.06
C GLY A 17 -13.22 -14.04 6.40
N LYS A 18 -11.91 -14.32 6.44
CA LYS A 18 -11.16 -14.61 7.68
C LYS A 18 -10.36 -13.42 8.22
N GLY A 19 -10.71 -12.19 7.83
CA GLY A 19 -10.00 -10.98 8.23
C GLY A 19 -10.50 -9.74 7.48
N ALA A 20 -9.65 -8.73 7.41
CA ALA A 20 -9.91 -7.54 6.61
C ALA A 20 -9.98 -7.91 5.12
N GLU A 21 -10.98 -7.40 4.41
CA GLU A 21 -11.13 -7.56 2.98
C GLU A 21 -10.29 -6.49 2.28
N LEU A 22 -9.17 -6.87 1.64
CA LEU A 22 -8.25 -5.91 1.02
C LEU A 22 -8.49 -5.74 -0.48
N ILE A 23 -9.21 -6.67 -1.11
CA ILE A 23 -9.74 -6.52 -2.46
C ILE A 23 -11.24 -6.25 -2.30
N PRO A 24 -11.71 -5.03 -2.55
CA PRO A 24 -13.11 -4.73 -2.37
C PRO A 24 -13.91 -5.46 -3.47
N THR A 25 -14.74 -6.43 -3.06
CA THR A 25 -15.55 -7.25 -3.99
C THR A 25 -17.06 -7.01 -3.87
N LYS A 26 -17.45 -6.06 -3.00
CA LYS A 26 -18.86 -5.81 -2.65
C LYS A 26 -19.57 -4.89 -3.63
N ASP A 27 -18.84 -4.02 -4.32
CA ASP A 27 -19.38 -3.12 -5.33
C ASP A 27 -18.44 -3.04 -6.53
N GLY A 28 -19.02 -3.02 -7.74
CA GLY A 28 -18.22 -3.02 -8.97
C GLY A 28 -17.32 -1.78 -9.10
N LYS A 29 -17.74 -0.63 -8.56
CA LYS A 29 -16.98 0.62 -8.65
C LYS A 29 -15.70 0.60 -7.82
N SER A 30 -15.74 0.08 -6.60
CA SER A 30 -14.55 -0.06 -5.76
C SER A 30 -13.60 -1.12 -6.30
N GLN A 31 -14.13 -2.18 -6.91
CA GLN A 31 -13.33 -3.19 -7.59
C GLN A 31 -12.62 -2.60 -8.83
N ASP A 32 -13.33 -1.80 -9.63
CA ASP A 32 -12.74 -1.09 -10.78
C ASP A 32 -11.67 -0.09 -10.34
N LEU A 33 -11.93 0.66 -9.26
CA LEU A 33 -10.96 1.57 -8.67
C LEU A 33 -9.72 0.80 -8.16
N PHE A 34 -9.93 -0.35 -7.51
CA PHE A 34 -8.83 -1.21 -7.07
C PHE A 34 -7.95 -1.65 -8.25
N GLU A 35 -8.54 -2.14 -9.34
CA GLU A 35 -7.77 -2.57 -10.50
C GLU A 35 -7.09 -1.41 -11.21
N GLN A 36 -7.72 -0.24 -11.27
CA GLN A 36 -7.11 0.98 -11.80
C GLN A 36 -5.87 1.38 -10.98
N VAL A 37 -6.01 1.47 -9.66
CA VAL A 37 -4.90 1.85 -8.76
C VAL A 37 -3.80 0.78 -8.76
N ALA A 38 -4.15 -0.51 -8.78
CA ALA A 38 -3.17 -1.60 -8.83
C ALA A 38 -2.38 -1.61 -10.15
N SER A 39 -3.03 -1.27 -11.26
CA SER A 39 -2.39 -1.09 -12.56
C SER A 39 -1.45 0.12 -12.56
N THR A 40 -1.89 1.25 -12.00
CA THR A 40 -1.06 2.45 -11.82
C THR A 40 0.18 2.16 -10.97
N GLU A 41 0.03 1.41 -9.88
CA GLU A 41 1.14 1.02 -9.00
C GLU A 41 2.13 0.07 -9.69
N THR A 42 1.65 -0.84 -10.55
CA THR A 42 2.52 -1.80 -11.25
C THR A 42 3.28 -1.17 -12.42
N SER A 43 2.69 -0.16 -13.06
CA SER A 43 3.18 0.37 -14.34
C SER A 43 4.00 1.67 -14.22
N TYR A 44 3.97 2.36 -13.09
CA TYR A 44 4.50 3.72 -12.99
C TYR A 44 5.48 3.91 -11.83
N PHE A 45 6.77 3.98 -12.17
CA PHE A 45 7.88 4.34 -11.29
C PHE A 45 8.33 5.79 -11.51
N ASP A 46 7.38 6.66 -11.89
CA ASP A 46 7.66 8.01 -12.40
C ASP A 46 7.22 9.10 -11.40
N PRO A 47 7.98 10.20 -11.22
CA PRO A 47 7.57 11.37 -10.43
C PRO A 47 6.16 11.90 -10.74
N TYR A 48 5.63 11.78 -11.97
CA TYR A 48 4.26 12.18 -12.32
C TYR A 48 3.18 11.32 -11.65
N ALA A 49 3.50 10.06 -11.30
CA ALA A 49 2.57 9.20 -10.57
C ALA A 49 2.17 9.89 -9.26
N SER A 50 3.09 10.59 -8.61
CA SER A 50 2.85 11.27 -7.34
C SER A 50 1.75 12.35 -7.37
N ASP A 51 1.48 12.97 -8.52
CA ASP A 51 0.38 13.92 -8.66
C ASP A 51 -0.98 13.22 -8.70
N VAL A 52 -1.03 11.99 -9.21
CA VAL A 52 -2.22 11.14 -9.13
C VAL A 52 -2.52 10.76 -7.67
N TYR A 53 -1.50 10.36 -6.90
CA TYR A 53 -1.65 10.11 -5.45
C TYR A 53 -2.11 11.37 -4.72
N LYS A 54 -1.55 12.55 -5.03
CA LYS A 54 -2.00 13.82 -4.45
C LYS A 54 -3.47 14.10 -4.75
N PHE A 55 -3.92 13.87 -5.98
CA PHE A 55 -5.31 14.10 -6.36
C PHE A 55 -6.27 13.21 -5.56
N PHE A 56 -6.00 11.90 -5.50
CA PHE A 56 -6.84 10.98 -4.73
C PHE A 56 -6.78 11.30 -3.23
N LEU A 57 -5.58 11.40 -2.64
CA LEU A 57 -5.41 11.60 -1.20
C LEU A 57 -5.87 12.98 -0.70
N SER A 58 -6.09 13.96 -1.60
CA SER A 58 -6.74 15.22 -1.25
C SER A 58 -8.23 15.05 -0.92
N LYS A 59 -8.86 13.97 -1.40
CA LYS A 59 -10.31 13.72 -1.27
C LYS A 59 -10.65 12.56 -0.35
N GLN A 60 -9.72 11.64 -0.14
CA GLN A 60 -9.97 10.36 0.54
C GLN A 60 -8.75 9.92 1.35
N PRO A 61 -8.95 9.13 2.43
CA PRO A 61 -7.87 8.75 3.34
C PRO A 61 -6.92 7.66 2.79
N TYR A 62 -7.36 6.87 1.82
CA TYR A 62 -6.60 5.79 1.18
C TYR A 62 -6.74 5.85 -0.33
N LEU A 63 -5.96 5.06 -1.06
CA LEU A 63 -6.04 5.02 -2.53
C LEU A 63 -7.32 4.33 -3.01
N GLY A 64 -7.84 3.38 -2.24
CA GLY A 64 -9.11 2.71 -2.50
C GLY A 64 -10.36 3.49 -2.06
N GLY A 65 -10.22 4.74 -1.62
CA GLY A 65 -11.31 5.51 -1.05
C GLY A 65 -11.25 5.56 0.47
N GLN A 66 -12.33 5.14 1.12
CA GLN A 66 -12.45 5.16 2.58
C GLN A 66 -11.75 3.99 3.27
N ASP A 67 -11.57 2.89 2.53
CA ASP A 67 -11.02 1.65 3.05
C ASP A 67 -9.56 1.43 2.63
N PHE A 68 -8.80 0.80 3.51
CA PHE A 68 -7.43 0.35 3.23
C PHE A 68 -7.49 -0.89 2.35
N ILE A 69 -6.87 -0.83 1.16
CA ILE A 69 -6.91 -1.90 0.17
C ILE A 69 -5.51 -2.45 -0.12
N LEU A 70 -5.47 -3.52 -0.91
CA LEU A 70 -4.24 -4.21 -1.29
C LEU A 70 -3.25 -3.28 -2.03
N ALA A 71 -3.76 -2.28 -2.76
CA ALA A 71 -2.92 -1.28 -3.41
C ALA A 71 -2.17 -0.39 -2.39
N ASP A 72 -2.80 0.02 -1.28
CA ASP A 72 -2.11 0.74 -0.21
C ASP A 72 -1.03 -0.14 0.44
N LEU A 73 -1.31 -1.44 0.63
CA LEU A 73 -0.36 -2.41 1.19
C LEU A 73 0.89 -2.56 0.31
N PHE A 74 0.76 -2.55 -1.01
CA PHE A 74 1.90 -2.69 -1.92
C PHE A 74 2.94 -1.57 -1.78
N HIS A 75 2.55 -0.40 -1.27
CA HIS A 75 3.46 0.73 -1.05
C HIS A 75 4.33 0.59 0.21
N LEU A 76 3.95 -0.27 1.16
CA LEU A 76 4.65 -0.37 2.44
C LEU A 76 6.09 -0.88 2.32
N PRO A 77 6.38 -2.03 1.66
CA PRO A 77 7.76 -2.49 1.51
C PRO A 77 8.69 -1.52 0.77
N PRO A 78 8.35 -1.04 -0.45
CA PRO A 78 9.23 -0.11 -1.16
C PRO A 78 9.32 1.25 -0.46
N GLY A 79 8.20 1.78 0.06
CA GLY A 79 8.22 3.06 0.78
C GLY A 79 9.04 3.02 2.07
N ALA A 80 9.00 1.91 2.82
CA ALA A 80 9.82 1.76 4.01
C ALA A 80 11.32 1.65 3.67
N TRP A 81 11.65 1.07 2.53
CA TRP A 81 13.01 1.04 2.02
C TRP A 81 13.49 2.43 1.60
N LEU A 82 12.67 3.21 0.89
CA LEU A 82 12.95 4.62 0.55
C LEU A 82 13.22 5.47 1.79
N VAL A 83 12.37 5.36 2.82
CA VAL A 83 12.61 6.05 4.10
C VAL A 83 13.94 5.62 4.72
N LYS A 84 14.30 4.34 4.65
CA LYS A 84 15.56 3.82 5.22
C LYS A 84 16.81 4.38 4.51
N ILE A 85 16.73 4.65 3.21
CA ILE A 85 17.86 5.19 2.43
C ILE A 85 17.93 6.72 2.43
N GLY A 86 17.07 7.41 3.20
CA GLY A 86 17.06 8.87 3.30
C GLY A 86 16.08 9.58 2.35
N GLU A 87 15.35 8.83 1.53
CA GLU A 87 14.36 9.35 0.57
C GLU A 87 12.96 9.54 1.19
N GLY A 88 12.88 9.68 2.52
CA GLY A 88 11.62 9.88 3.24
C GLY A 88 10.89 11.17 2.85
N HIS A 89 11.63 12.17 2.36
CA HIS A 89 11.09 13.44 1.91
C HIS A 89 10.02 13.28 0.81
N LEU A 90 10.08 12.21 0.01
CA LEU A 90 9.08 11.91 -1.04
C LEU A 90 7.65 11.77 -0.48
N PHE A 91 7.53 11.35 0.78
CA PHE A 91 6.26 11.25 1.51
C PHE A 91 5.98 12.52 2.33
N GLU A 92 7.01 13.08 2.97
CA GLU A 92 6.87 14.18 3.93
C GLU A 92 6.59 15.54 3.26
N SER A 93 7.06 15.74 2.03
CA SER A 93 6.91 17.02 1.30
C SER A 93 5.45 17.40 0.99
N ARG A 94 4.51 16.46 1.16
CA ARG A 94 3.12 16.60 0.71
C ARG A 94 2.18 16.22 1.86
N PRO A 95 1.33 17.12 2.36
CA PRO A 95 0.59 16.90 3.61
C PRO A 95 -0.37 15.69 3.53
N HIS A 96 -1.11 15.53 2.44
CA HIS A 96 -2.04 14.41 2.26
C HIS A 96 -1.32 13.07 2.08
N VAL A 97 -0.20 13.06 1.33
CA VAL A 97 0.62 11.85 1.14
C VAL A 97 1.29 11.47 2.46
N LYS A 98 1.80 12.44 3.21
CA LYS A 98 2.36 12.23 4.55
C LYS A 98 1.33 11.61 5.49
N GLN A 99 0.12 12.18 5.55
CA GLN A 99 -0.95 11.68 6.40
C GLN A 99 -1.33 10.23 6.03
N TRP A 100 -1.45 9.94 4.74
CA TRP A 100 -1.70 8.59 4.25
C TRP A 100 -0.55 7.64 4.62
N TRP A 101 0.71 8.04 4.39
CA TRP A 101 1.90 7.26 4.73
C TRP A 101 1.96 6.94 6.22
N ASP A 102 1.76 7.94 7.08
CA ASP A 102 1.73 7.80 8.53
C ASP A 102 0.63 6.81 8.98
N LYS A 103 -0.54 6.84 8.33
CA LYS A 103 -1.63 5.88 8.60
C LYS A 103 -1.24 4.46 8.23
N ILE A 104 -0.78 4.23 7.00
CA ILE A 104 -0.49 2.86 6.51
C ILE A 104 0.74 2.27 7.21
N ALA A 105 1.79 3.07 7.41
CA ALA A 105 3.00 2.65 8.14
C ALA A 105 2.76 2.57 9.66
N GLY A 106 1.71 3.22 10.16
CA GLY A 106 1.26 3.16 11.54
C GLY A 106 0.55 1.87 11.93
N ARG A 107 0.09 1.06 10.96
CA ARG A 107 -0.74 -0.13 11.18
C ARG A 107 -0.02 -1.17 12.05
N VAL A 108 -0.77 -1.76 13.00
CA VAL A 108 -0.25 -2.82 13.89
C VAL A 108 0.30 -4.00 13.09
N SER A 109 -0.43 -4.46 12.06
CA SER A 109 0.01 -5.56 11.19
C SER A 109 1.35 -5.27 10.50
N TRP A 110 1.58 -4.03 10.08
CA TRP A 110 2.85 -3.62 9.48
C TRP A 110 3.98 -3.55 10.50
N LYS A 111 3.73 -2.96 11.67
CA LYS A 111 4.71 -2.86 12.75
C LYS A 111 5.16 -4.22 13.30
N LEU A 112 4.26 -5.20 13.34
CA LEU A 112 4.57 -6.58 13.72
C LEU A 112 5.47 -7.27 12.68
N PHE A 113 5.23 -7.01 11.39
CA PHE A 113 6.04 -7.59 10.32
C PHE A 113 7.40 -6.91 10.17
N LYS A 114 7.48 -5.58 10.34
CA LYS A 114 8.71 -4.82 10.17
C LYS A 114 9.79 -5.44 11.06
N PRO A 115 10.89 -5.99 10.49
CA PRO A 115 11.92 -6.59 11.30
C PRO A 115 12.47 -5.51 12.23
N SER A 116 12.25 -5.69 13.53
CA SER A 116 13.00 -4.93 14.52
C SER A 116 14.49 -5.23 14.28
N ASN A 117 15.38 -4.26 14.53
CA ASN A 117 16.84 -4.45 14.45
C ASN A 117 17.39 -5.56 15.37
N LYS A 118 16.54 -6.41 15.97
CA LYS A 118 16.88 -7.53 16.84
C LYS A 118 16.75 -8.91 16.17
N THR A 119 16.33 -9.01 14.92
CA THR A 119 16.41 -10.31 14.22
C THR A 119 17.84 -10.53 13.77
N LYS A 120 18.66 -11.13 14.65
CA LYS A 120 19.83 -11.89 14.22
C LYS A 120 19.33 -12.96 13.26
N ILE A 121 19.56 -12.76 11.97
CA ILE A 121 19.51 -13.84 11.02
C ILE A 121 20.70 -14.73 11.37
N LEU A 122 20.43 -15.80 12.12
CA LEU A 122 21.34 -16.93 12.22
C LEU A 122 21.11 -17.76 10.96
N VAL A 123 21.91 -17.50 9.94
CA VAL A 123 22.38 -18.51 8.98
C VAL A 123 23.89 -18.33 8.86
#